data_AF-A0A0M9BSY3-F1
#
_entry.id   AF-A0A0M9BSY3-F1
#
_cell.length_a   1.000
_cell.length_b   1.000
_cell.length_c   1.000
_cell.angle_alpha   90.00
_cell.angle_beta   90.00
_cell.angle_gamma   90.00
#
_symmetry.space_group_name_H-M   'P 1'
#
loop_
_entity.id
_entity.type
_entity.pdbx_description
1 polymer ?
#
loop_
_entity_poly.entity_id
_entity_poly.type
_entity_poly.pdbx_seq_one_letter_code
_entity_poly.pdbx_strand_id
1 'polypeptide(L)' 'FTGFYYGVPNEASIKYGKTLGDMNKQMMDRLIVVKPAEFDALYDKLVKEYMDAGGKAVQEENVKHYREIKESSK' A
#
# COMPACT_ATOMS: atom_id res chain seq x y z
N PHE A 1 -11.52 13.16 -13.74
CA PHE A 1 -11.03 11.82 -13.36
C PHE A 1 -9.51 11.84 -13.39
N THR A 2 -8.85 11.83 -12.24
CA THR A 2 -7.38 11.74 -12.17
C THR A 2 -6.99 10.30 -12.50
N GLY A 3 -6.52 10.07 -13.72
CA GLY A 3 -6.01 8.77 -14.12
C GLY A 3 -4.83 8.41 -13.23
N PHE A 4 -4.90 7.25 -12.58
CA PHE A 4 -3.69 6.57 -12.14
C PHE A 4 -2.81 6.44 -13.40
N TYR A 5 -1.64 7.08 -13.39
CA TYR A 5 -0.71 7.02 -14.52
C TYR A 5 -0.05 5.63 -14.54
N TYR A 6 -0.73 4.65 -15.13
CA TYR A 6 -0.30 3.26 -15.31
C TYR A 6 0.95 3.09 -16.21
N GLY A 7 1.57 4.17 -16.68
CA GLY A 7 2.67 4.13 -17.65
C GLY A 7 4.07 3.93 -17.05
N VAL A 8 4.28 4.29 -15.77
CA VAL A 8 5.58 4.14 -15.11
C VAL A 8 5.55 2.88 -14.24
N PRO A 9 6.30 1.82 -14.59
CA PRO A 9 6.36 0.61 -13.78
C PRO A 9 6.83 0.94 -12.37
N ASN A 10 6.17 0.37 -11.35
CA ASN A 10 6.61 0.45 -9.97
C ASN A 10 7.30 -0.88 -9.61
N GLU A 11 8.63 -0.89 -9.54
CA GLU A 11 9.43 -2.09 -9.28
C GLU A 11 9.12 -2.71 -7.93
N ALA A 12 8.89 -1.88 -6.90
CA ALA A 12 8.47 -2.36 -5.59
C ALA A 12 7.10 -3.06 -5.67
N SER A 13 6.18 -2.59 -6.51
CA SER A 13 4.85 -3.20 -6.70
C SER A 13 4.95 -4.52 -7.43
N ILE A 14 5.87 -4.64 -8.40
CA ILE A 14 6.15 -5.92 -9.07
C ILE A 14 6.72 -6.93 -8.06
N LYS A 15 7.66 -6.49 -7.21
CA LYS A 15 8.35 -7.33 -6.25
C LYS A 15 7.48 -7.76 -5.06
N TYR A 16 6.71 -6.83 -4.50
CA TYR A 16 5.96 -7.03 -3.26
C TYR A 16 4.46 -7.20 -3.47
N GLY A 17 3.94 -6.96 -4.69
CA GLY A 17 2.50 -6.88 -4.95
C GLY A 17 1.71 -8.12 -4.56
N LYS A 18 2.24 -9.32 -4.81
CA LYS A 18 1.59 -10.57 -4.37
C LYS A 18 1.51 -10.63 -2.84
N THR A 19 2.63 -10.41 -2.15
CA THR A 19 2.73 -10.46 -0.69
C THR A 19 1.79 -9.43 -0.04
N LEU A 20 1.84 -8.19 -0.50
CA LEU A 20 0.98 -7.11 -0.01
C LEU A 20 -0.49 -7.40 -0.31
N GLY A 21 -0.82 -7.95 -1.47
CA GLY A 21 -2.18 -8.37 -1.82
C GLY A 21 -2.72 -9.45 -0.88
N ASP A 22 -1.90 -10.46 -0.56
CA ASP A 22 -2.28 -11.53 0.37
C ASP A 22 -2.43 -11.00 1.80
N MET A 23 -1.53 -10.12 2.26
CA MET A 23 -1.62 -9.47 3.58
C MET A 23 -2.85 -8.55 3.70
N ASN A 24 -3.22 -7.83 2.65
CA ASN A 24 -4.40 -6.96 2.68
C ASN A 24 -5.71 -7.75 2.84
N LYS A 25 -5.81 -8.92 2.19
CA LYS A 25 -6.97 -9.82 2.38
C LYS A 25 -7.05 -10.30 3.82
N GLN A 26 -5.93 -10.79 4.37
CA GLN A 26 -5.87 -11.25 5.76
C GLN A 26 -6.16 -10.12 6.76
N MET A 27 -5.72 -8.89 6.45
CA MET A 27 -6.03 -7.71 7.26
C MET A 27 -7.55 -7.49 7.32
N MET A 28 -8.23 -7.48 6.17
CA MET A 28 -9.68 -7.31 6.13
C MET A 28 -10.43 -8.41 6.87
N ASP A 29 -10.07 -9.68 6.65
CA ASP A 29 -10.73 -10.81 7.32
C ASP A 29 -10.65 -10.67 8.85
N ARG A 30 -9.48 -10.27 9.36
CA ARG A 30 -9.24 -10.11 10.80
C ARG A 30 -9.96 -8.90 11.38
N LEU A 31 -10.00 -7.78 10.64
CA LEU A 31 -10.67 -6.56 11.07
C LEU A 31 -12.19 -6.66 11.09
N ILE A 32 -12.77 -7.54 10.26
CA ILE A 32 -14.23 -7.80 10.27
C ILE A 32 -14.66 -8.57 11.52
N VAL A 33 -13.84 -9.51 11.99
CA VAL A 33 -14.23 -10.44 13.08
C VAL A 33 -13.75 -10.00 14.47
N VAL A 34 -12.83 -9.05 14.56
CA VAL A 34 -12.30 -8.56 15.83
C VAL A 34 -13.39 -7.88 16.65
N LYS A 35 -13.27 -7.93 17.98
CA LYS A 35 -14.16 -7.13 18.85
C LYS A 35 -13.92 -5.64 18.58
N PRO A 36 -14.97 -4.80 18.62
CA PRO A 36 -14.80 -3.35 18.41
C PRO A 36 -13.75 -2.70 19.32
N ALA A 37 -13.66 -3.13 20.59
CA ALA A 37 -12.69 -2.61 21.55
C ALA A 37 -11.22 -2.98 21.23
N GLU A 38 -11.00 -3.98 20.38
CA GLU A 38 -9.68 -4.47 19.98
C GLU A 38 -9.30 -4.00 18.55
N PHE A 39 -10.21 -3.31 17.84
CA PHE A 39 -10.07 -2.94 16.43
C PHE A 39 -8.86 -2.04 16.18
N ASP A 40 -8.75 -0.91 16.91
CA ASP A 40 -7.72 0.10 16.67
C ASP A 40 -6.31 -0.50 16.83
N ALA A 41 -6.08 -1.22 17.93
CA ALA A 41 -4.80 -1.87 18.20
C ALA A 41 -4.46 -2.94 17.15
N LEU A 42 -5.46 -3.69 16.67
CA LEU A 42 -5.25 -4.68 15.63
C LEU A 42 -4.96 -4.02 14.27
N TYR A 43 -5.67 -2.95 13.92
CA TYR A 43 -5.47 -2.18 12.71
C TYR A 43 -4.06 -1.61 12.64
N ASP A 44 -3.61 -0.91 13.68
CA ASP A 44 -2.28 -0.30 13.73
C ASP A 44 -1.17 -1.34 13.55
N LYS A 45 -1.32 -2.50 14.21
CA LYS A 45 -0.39 -3.61 14.06
C LYS A 45 -0.35 -4.13 12.62
N LEU A 46 -1.51 -4.41 12.03
CA LEU A 46 -1.61 -4.98 10.68
C LEU A 46 -1.09 -4.01 9.62
N VAL A 47 -1.39 -2.72 9.75
CA VAL A 47 -0.87 -1.68 8.86
C VAL A 47 0.65 -1.59 8.99
N LYS A 48 1.18 -1.61 10.21
CA LYS A 48 2.64 -1.61 10.41
C LYS A 48 3.29 -2.82 9.73
N GLU A 49 2.74 -4.02 9.92
CA GLU A 49 3.24 -5.23 9.27
C GLU A 49 3.18 -5.12 7.73
N TYR A 50 2.10 -4.58 7.17
CA TYR A 50 1.95 -4.33 5.73
C TYR A 50 3.01 -3.35 5.20
N MET A 51 3.26 -2.25 5.94
CA MET A 51 4.24 -1.24 5.55
C MET A 51 5.66 -1.81 5.59
N ASP A 52 5.99 -2.59 6.62
CA ASP A 52 7.29 -3.25 6.79
C ASP A 52 7.53 -4.33 5.71
N ALA A 53 6.48 -5.01 5.26
CA ALA A 53 6.56 -6.05 4.23
C ALA A 53 6.80 -5.53 2.80
N GLY A 54 6.83 -4.22 2.60
CA GLY A 54 7.11 -3.59 1.30
C GLY A 54 6.15 -2.46 0.94
N GLY A 55 5.09 -2.22 1.72
CA GLY A 55 4.15 -1.13 1.49
C GLY A 55 4.83 0.24 1.49
N LYS A 56 5.85 0.43 2.34
CA LYS A 56 6.66 1.66 2.36
C LYS A 56 7.41 1.88 1.05
N ALA A 57 8.06 0.85 0.51
CA ALA A 57 8.81 0.95 -0.74
C ALA A 57 7.89 1.29 -1.92
N VAL A 58 6.72 0.63 -1.99
CA VAL A 58 5.70 0.91 -3.01
C VAL A 58 5.22 2.36 -2.93
N GLN A 59 4.93 2.84 -1.72
CA GLN A 59 4.46 4.20 -1.50
C GLN A 59 5.52 5.25 -1.90
N GLU A 60 6.77 5.06 -1.50
CA GLU A 60 7.87 5.97 -1.82
C GLU A 60 8.08 6.10 -3.34
N GLU A 61 8.06 4.97 -4.04
CA GLU A 61 8.20 4.93 -5.50
C GLU A 61 6.99 5.58 -6.21
N ASN A 62 5.77 5.36 -5.71
CA ASN A 62 4.58 6.06 -6.22
C ASN A 62 4.68 7.58 -6.05
N VAL A 63 5.16 8.06 -4.90
CA VAL A 63 5.37 9.49 -4.64
C VAL A 63 6.45 10.05 -5.57
N LYS A 64 7.53 9.30 -5.80
CA LYS A 64 8.59 9.67 -6.74
C LYS A 64 8.04 9.84 -8.16
N HIS A 65 7.36 8.83 -8.70
CA HIS A 65 6.76 8.88 -10.04
C HIS A 65 5.76 10.03 -10.17
N TYR A 66 4.93 10.27 -9.15
CA TYR A 66 4.01 11.40 -9.16
C TYR A 66 4.72 12.76 -9.27
N ARG A 67 5.82 12.94 -8.54
CA ARG A 67 6.62 14.18 -8.61
C ARG A 67 7.25 14.35 -9.99
N GLU A 68 7.87 13.30 -10.53
CA GLU A 68 8.50 13.32 -11.87
C GLU A 68 7.48 13.64 -12.98
N ILE A 69 6.28 13.05 -12.90
CA ILE A 69 5.19 13.35 -13.85
C ILE A 69 4.74 14.80 -13.71
N LYS A 70 4.56 15.28 -12.47
CA LYS A 70 4.13 16.66 -12.21
C LYS A 70 5.15 17.69 -12.67
N GLU A 71 6.45 17.40 -12.54
CA GLU A 71 7.54 18.25 -13.00
C GLU A 71 7.70 18.25 -14.51
N SER A 72 7.56 17.10 -15.17
CA SER A 72 7.60 16.99 -16.64
C SER A 72 6.35 17.51 -17.35
N SER A 73 5.26 17.74 -16.61
CA SER A 73 4.02 18.35 -17.12
C SER A 73 4.00 19.90 -17.02
N LYS A 74 5.10 20.53 -16.58
CA LYS A 74 5.30 21.98 -16.62
C LYS A 74 6.06 22.39 -17.88
#